data_AF-A0AAW1U7L7-F1
#
_entry.id   AF-A0AAW1U7L7-F1
#
_cell.length_a   1.000
_cell.length_b   1.000
_cell.length_c   1.000
_cell.angle_alpha   90.00
_cell.angle_beta   90.00
_cell.angle_gamma   90.00
#
_symmetry.space_group_name_H-M   'P 1'
#
loop_
_entity.id
_entity.type
_entity.pdbx_description
1 polymer ?
#
loop_
_entity_poly.entity_id
_entity_poly.type
_entity_poly.pdbx_seq_one_letter_code
_entity_poly.pdbx_strand_id
1 'polypeptide(L)'
;MRHSRKEHDILYFPINEGATKYYIANATMYIYLEGHDRRPLPEINVEVFKVLKLPNHPETLKIHSVVSRTIQQPFGSGSWVSLDLSETVSEWFKNPRENHGFVVKAELDGKQIVITDPDGSDKGKVSVDF
;
A
#
# COMPACT_ATOMS: atom_id res chain seq x y z
N MET A 1 -5.65 26.06 17.96
CA MET A 1 -4.63 25.50 17.02
C MET A 1 -4.60 23.99 17.22
N ARG A 2 -5.33 23.22 16.40
CA ARG A 2 -5.27 21.75 16.41
C ARG A 2 -4.35 21.34 15.27
N HIS A 3 -3.17 20.83 15.61
CA HIS A 3 -2.29 20.19 14.65
C HIS A 3 -2.97 18.93 14.14
N SER A 4 -3.54 18.97 12.92
CA SER A 4 -3.87 17.77 12.17
C SER A 4 -2.54 17.11 11.79
N ARG A 5 -2.06 16.19 12.64
CA ARG A 5 -1.07 15.21 12.22
C ARG A 5 -1.82 14.39 11.17
N LYS A 6 -1.50 14.58 9.88
CA LYS A 6 -1.92 13.67 8.81
C LYS A 6 -1.33 12.30 9.14
N GLU A 7 -2.07 11.54 9.95
CA GLU A 7 -1.87 10.11 10.12
C GLU A 7 -1.87 9.54 8.70
N HIS A 8 -0.78 8.86 8.33
CA HIS A 8 -0.72 8.27 7.01
C HIS A 8 -1.84 7.22 6.95
N ASP A 9 -2.56 7.11 5.83
CA ASP A 9 -3.57 6.05 5.68
C ASP A 9 -2.84 4.69 5.63
N ILE A 10 -2.74 4.05 6.80
CA ILE A 10 -2.06 2.77 6.96
C ILE A 10 -3.06 1.66 6.63
N LEU A 11 -2.74 0.88 5.61
CA LEU A 11 -3.48 -0.32 5.22
C LEU A 11 -2.97 -1.50 6.04
N TYR A 12 -3.73 -1.86 7.08
CA TYR A 12 -3.42 -3.00 7.93
C TYR A 12 -4.14 -4.26 7.47
N PHE A 13 -3.39 -5.34 7.27
CA PHE A 13 -3.91 -6.65 6.86
C PHE A 13 -3.57 -7.67 7.94
N PRO A 14 -4.54 -8.13 8.76
CA PRO A 14 -4.27 -9.10 9.81
C PRO A 14 -3.84 -10.45 9.20
N ILE A 15 -2.78 -11.04 9.76
CA ILE A 15 -2.32 -12.39 9.38
C ILE A 15 -2.89 -13.36 10.40
N ASN A 16 -3.67 -14.33 9.91
CA ASN A 16 -4.21 -15.40 10.75
C ASN A 16 -3.10 -16.30 11.26
N GLU A 17 -3.08 -16.62 12.56
CA GLU A 17 -2.04 -17.46 13.17
C GLU A 17 -1.91 -18.84 12.49
N GLY A 18 -3.04 -19.42 12.06
CA GLY A 18 -3.05 -20.69 11.32
C GLY A 18 -2.34 -20.64 9.95
N ALA A 19 -2.22 -19.45 9.36
CA ALA A 19 -1.64 -19.26 8.04
C ALA A 19 -0.09 -19.20 8.06
N THR A 20 0.51 -18.93 9.22
CA THR A 20 1.97 -18.84 9.43
C THR A 20 2.74 -20.14 9.17
N LYS A 21 2.02 -21.27 9.04
CA LYS A 21 2.57 -22.59 8.73
C LYS A 21 2.87 -22.81 7.26
N TYR A 22 2.35 -21.95 6.39
CA TYR A 22 2.45 -22.07 4.94
C TYR A 22 3.53 -21.15 4.38
N TYR A 23 4.09 -21.54 3.23
CA TYR A 23 4.92 -20.66 2.41
C TYR A 23 4.00 -19.80 1.54
N ILE A 24 4.41 -18.58 1.23
CA ILE A 24 3.67 -17.70 0.33
C ILE A 24 4.22 -17.89 -1.08
N ALA A 25 3.40 -18.40 -1.99
CA ALA A 25 3.76 -18.49 -3.40
C ALA A 25 3.64 -17.13 -4.10
N ASN A 26 2.60 -16.37 -3.78
CA ASN A 26 2.37 -15.03 -4.29
C ASN A 26 1.63 -14.15 -3.26
N ALA A 27 1.99 -12.88 -3.17
CA ALA A 27 1.13 -11.87 -2.58
C ALA A 27 1.04 -10.64 -3.49
N THR A 28 -0.17 -10.27 -3.89
CA THR A 28 -0.43 -9.14 -4.79
C THR A 28 -1.34 -8.12 -4.11
N MET A 29 -0.89 -6.87 -4.09
CA MET A 29 -1.73 -5.72 -3.72
C MET A 29 -2.37 -5.11 -4.96
N TYR A 30 -3.67 -4.94 -4.91
CA TYR A 30 -4.47 -4.21 -5.88
C TYR A 30 -4.85 -2.85 -5.31
N ILE A 31 -4.48 -1.79 -6.04
CA ILE A 31 -4.86 -0.41 -5.72
C ILE A 31 -5.59 0.20 -6.91
N TYR A 32 -6.53 1.09 -6.63
CA TYR A 32 -7.23 1.83 -7.68
C TYR A 32 -6.57 3.20 -7.87
N LEU A 33 -6.19 3.50 -9.12
CA LEU A 33 -5.67 4.80 -9.51
C LEU A 33 -6.76 5.63 -10.18
N GLU A 34 -6.96 6.84 -9.70
CA GLU A 34 -7.83 7.83 -10.34
C GLU A 34 -7.27 8.15 -11.74
N GLY A 35 -8.17 8.14 -12.73
CA GLY A 35 -7.78 8.44 -14.10
C GLY A 35 -7.70 9.94 -14.39
N HIS A 36 -7.23 10.26 -15.59
CA HIS A 36 -7.08 11.63 -16.09
C HIS A 36 -7.82 11.83 -17.40
N ASP A 37 -8.53 12.94 -17.51
CA ASP A 37 -9.33 13.26 -18.70
C ASP A 37 -8.56 14.01 -19.79
N ARG A 38 -7.30 14.40 -19.52
CA ARG A 38 -6.49 15.18 -20.46
C ARG A 38 -5.33 14.36 -21.02
N ARG A 39 -4.94 14.70 -22.24
CA ARG A 39 -3.74 14.17 -22.89
C ARG A 39 -2.68 15.29 -22.97
N PRO A 40 -1.38 14.96 -22.88
CA PRO A 40 -0.82 13.62 -22.66
C PRO A 40 -1.11 13.08 -21.25
N LEU A 41 -1.17 11.75 -21.12
CA LEU A 41 -1.32 11.11 -19.81
C LEU A 41 0.02 11.18 -19.08
N PRO A 42 0.09 11.71 -17.86
CA PRO A 42 1.33 11.82 -17.12
C PRO A 42 1.81 10.44 -16.64
N GLU A 43 3.11 10.33 -16.40
CA GLU A 43 3.69 9.22 -15.65
C GLU A 43 3.65 9.54 -14.15
N ILE A 44 3.26 8.55 -13.36
CA ILE A 44 3.13 8.67 -11.91
C ILE A 44 4.02 7.62 -11.25
N ASN A 45 4.70 7.98 -10.17
CA ASN A 45 5.40 7.01 -9.35
C ASN A 45 4.45 6.48 -8.27
N VAL A 46 4.24 5.18 -8.28
CA VAL A 46 3.51 4.45 -7.24
C VAL A 46 4.52 3.79 -6.32
N GLU A 47 4.49 4.16 -5.06
CA GLU A 47 5.36 3.61 -4.01
C GLU A 47 4.53 2.94 -2.92
N VAL A 48 4.94 1.75 -2.52
CA VAL A 48 4.40 1.03 -1.36
C VAL A 48 5.48 0.97 -0.31
N PHE A 49 5.13 1.31 0.92
CA PHE A 49 6.04 1.27 2.06
C PHE A 49 5.50 0.33 3.13
N LYS A 50 6.36 -0.51 3.72
CA LYS A 50 6.05 -1.20 4.97
C LYS A 50 6.27 -0.28 6.17
N VAL A 51 5.36 -0.33 7.13
CA VAL A 51 5.47 0.41 8.40
C VAL A 51 6.32 -0.38 9.38
N LEU A 52 7.25 0.31 10.05
CA LEU A 52 8.14 -0.23 11.06
C LEU A 52 7.94 0.54 12.37
N LYS A 53 7.79 -0.19 13.49
CA LYS A 53 7.81 0.39 14.83
C LYS A 53 9.21 0.23 15.43
N LEU A 54 9.82 1.34 15.86
CA LEU A 54 11.13 1.28 16.49
C LEU A 54 11.00 0.79 17.95
N PRO A 55 11.76 -0.23 18.38
CA PRO A 55 11.67 -0.78 19.73
C PRO A 55 11.87 0.26 20.83
N ASN A 56 12.75 1.24 20.60
CA ASN A 56 13.13 2.25 21.59
C ASN A 56 12.30 3.54 21.49
N HIS A 57 11.53 3.71 20.41
CA HIS A 57 10.71 4.89 20.16
C HIS A 57 9.39 4.46 19.50
N PRO A 58 8.46 3.85 20.26
CA PRO A 58 7.22 3.31 19.70
C PRO A 58 6.31 4.38 19.08
N GLU A 59 6.53 5.65 19.41
CA GLU A 59 5.81 6.79 18.82
C GLU A 59 6.37 7.24 17.46
N THR A 60 7.56 6.76 17.08
CA THR A 60 8.21 7.07 15.82
C THR A 60 7.96 5.94 14.83
N LEU A 61 7.05 6.18 13.88
CA LEU A 61 6.87 5.30 12.73
C LEU A 61 7.97 5.55 11.72
N LYS A 62 8.68 4.49 11.32
CA LYS A 62 9.55 4.52 10.15
C LYS A 62 8.84 3.78 9.02
N ILE A 63 8.90 4.33 7.82
CA ILE A 63 8.40 3.65 6.62
C ILE A 63 9.60 3.21 5.77
N HIS A 64 9.49 2.04 5.13
CA HIS A 64 10.52 1.50 4.24
C HIS A 64 9.88 1.12 2.91
N SER A 65 10.40 1.66 1.81
CA SER A 65 9.87 1.35 0.47
C SER A 65 10.10 -0.12 0.16
N VAL A 66 9.05 -0.81 -0.26
CA VAL A 66 9.07 -2.23 -0.65
C VAL A 66 8.75 -2.40 -2.13
N VAL A 67 8.05 -1.42 -2.73
CA VAL A 67 7.77 -1.38 -4.17
C VAL A 67 7.83 0.07 -4.62
N SER A 68 8.47 0.33 -5.76
CA SER A 68 8.36 1.59 -6.50
C SER A 68 8.19 1.28 -7.98
N ARG A 69 7.15 1.83 -8.60
CA ARG A 69 6.80 1.57 -9.99
C ARG A 69 6.27 2.83 -10.66
N THR A 70 6.89 3.20 -11.77
CA THR A 70 6.35 4.21 -12.68
C THR A 70 5.23 3.60 -13.52
N ILE A 71 4.06 4.23 -13.52
CA ILE A 71 2.87 3.81 -14.25
C ILE A 71 2.35 5.02 -15.04
N GLN A 72 1.88 4.80 -16.27
CA GLN A 72 1.15 5.83 -17.00
C GLN A 72 -0.24 5.98 -16.38
N GLN A 73 -0.63 7.20 -16.01
CA GLN A 73 -1.92 7.43 -15.38
C GLN A 73 -3.06 6.93 -16.31
N PRO A 74 -4.05 6.19 -15.79
CA PRO A 74 -5.16 5.70 -16.61
C PRO A 74 -5.96 6.86 -17.20
N PHE A 75 -6.51 6.70 -18.40
CA PHE A 75 -7.44 7.69 -18.97
C PHE A 75 -8.85 7.49 -18.41
N GLY A 76 -9.60 8.58 -18.21
CA GLY A 76 -11.00 8.55 -17.80
C GLY A 76 -11.19 8.19 -16.32
N SER A 77 -12.02 7.19 -16.01
CA SER A 77 -12.45 6.89 -14.64
C SER A 77 -11.35 6.33 -13.72
N GLY A 78 -10.25 5.84 -14.28
CA GLY A 78 -9.20 5.14 -13.53
C GLY A 78 -9.10 3.66 -13.84
N SER A 79 -8.16 2.97 -13.19
CA SER A 79 -8.01 1.53 -13.30
C SER A 79 -7.35 0.91 -12.06
N TRP A 80 -7.57 -0.39 -11.90
CA TRP A 80 -6.83 -1.19 -10.94
C TRP A 80 -5.41 -1.47 -11.45
N VAL A 81 -4.45 -1.39 -10.54
CA VAL A 81 -3.07 -1.82 -10.77
C VAL A 81 -2.65 -2.81 -9.71
N SER A 82 -1.83 -3.77 -10.11
CA SER A 82 -1.29 -4.82 -9.26
C SER A 82 0.19 -4.56 -8.93
N LEU A 83 0.54 -4.81 -7.69
CA LEU A 83 1.88 -4.66 -7.14
C LEU A 83 2.25 -5.94 -6.39
N ASP A 84 3.41 -6.50 -6.72
CA ASP A 84 3.92 -7.71 -6.07
C ASP A 84 4.50 -7.36 -4.69
N LEU A 85 3.99 -8.01 -3.65
CA LEU A 85 4.42 -7.90 -2.26
C LEU A 85 4.83 -9.25 -1.67
N SER A 86 5.06 -10.26 -2.52
CA SER A 86 5.33 -11.64 -2.10
C SER A 86 6.46 -11.73 -1.08
N GLU A 87 7.56 -11.01 -1.30
CA GLU A 87 8.70 -10.99 -0.37
C GLU A 87 8.31 -10.42 1.00
N THR A 88 7.70 -9.22 1.03
CA THR A 88 7.35 -8.57 2.29
C THR A 88 6.28 -9.35 3.07
N VAL A 89 5.27 -9.88 2.37
CA VAL A 89 4.24 -10.69 3.02
C VAL A 89 4.83 -12.01 3.51
N SER A 90 5.74 -12.63 2.78
CA SER A 90 6.47 -13.82 3.24
C SER A 90 7.24 -13.58 4.53
N GLU A 91 7.89 -12.42 4.67
CA GLU A 91 8.58 -12.02 5.90
C GLU A 91 7.61 -11.92 7.08
N TRP A 92 6.46 -11.28 6.89
CA TRP A 92 5.44 -11.16 7.93
C TRP A 92 4.80 -12.49 8.31
N PHE A 93 4.70 -13.45 7.39
CA PHE A 93 4.24 -14.79 7.72
C PHE A 93 5.21 -15.53 8.64
N LYS A 94 6.52 -15.30 8.48
CA LYS A 94 7.56 -15.83 9.37
C LYS A 94 7.59 -15.08 10.71
N ASN A 95 7.36 -13.76 10.68
CA ASN A 95 7.40 -12.87 11.84
C ASN A 95 6.16 -11.96 11.92
N PRO A 96 4.98 -12.46 12.32
CA PRO A 96 3.73 -11.67 12.27
C PRO A 96 3.73 -10.40 13.12
N ARG A 97 4.58 -10.34 14.15
CA ARG A 97 4.73 -9.18 15.02
C ARG A 97 5.31 -7.95 14.31
N GLU A 98 5.98 -8.14 13.17
CA GLU A 98 6.55 -7.06 12.35
C GLU A 98 5.53 -6.50 11.35
N ASN A 99 4.34 -7.10 11.23
CA ASN A 99 3.27 -6.57 10.41
C ASN A 99 2.64 -5.36 11.10
N HIS A 100 2.93 -4.18 10.56
CA HIS A 100 2.30 -2.92 10.97
C HIS A 100 1.54 -2.25 9.83
N GLY A 101 1.29 -2.98 8.74
CA GLY A 101 0.60 -2.50 7.57
C GLY A 101 1.49 -1.80 6.55
N PHE A 102 0.84 -1.34 5.49
CA PHE A 102 1.45 -0.65 4.37
C PHE A 102 0.98 0.81 4.28
N VAL A 103 1.80 1.66 3.68
CA VAL A 103 1.40 2.98 3.20
C VAL A 103 1.60 2.98 1.69
N VAL A 104 0.61 3.46 0.95
CA VAL A 104 0.71 3.59 -0.51
C VAL A 104 0.73 5.07 -0.87
N LYS A 105 1.66 5.46 -1.73
CA LYS A 105 1.75 6.82 -2.27
C LYS A 105 1.75 6.77 -3.78
N ALA A 106 0.89 7.55 -4.39
CA ALA A 106 1.06 7.99 -5.77
C ALA A 106 0.51 9.41 -5.84
N GLU A 107 1.36 10.33 -6.26
CA GLU A 107 1.04 11.75 -6.32
C GLU A 107 1.26 12.26 -7.74
N LEU A 108 0.34 13.12 -8.17
CA LEU A 108 0.45 13.92 -9.37
C LEU A 108 0.20 15.37 -8.99
N ASP A 109 1.13 16.26 -9.31
CA ASP A 109 1.05 17.69 -8.98
C ASP A 109 0.74 17.96 -7.48
N GLY A 110 1.25 17.11 -6.60
CA GLY A 110 1.03 17.18 -5.14
C GLY A 110 -0.35 16.70 -4.66
N LYS A 111 -1.18 16.12 -5.55
CA LYS A 111 -2.44 15.46 -5.21
C LYS A 111 -2.25 13.94 -5.17
N GLN A 112 -2.66 13.31 -4.07
CA GLN A 112 -2.75 11.85 -3.99
C GLN A 112 -3.85 11.34 -4.95
N ILE A 113 -3.49 10.40 -5.82
CA ILE A 113 -4.38 9.81 -6.84
C ILE A 113 -4.64 8.32 -6.61
N VAL A 114 -4.01 7.73 -5.59
CA VAL A 114 -4.38 6.40 -5.10
C VAL A 114 -5.62 6.54 -4.24
N ILE A 115 -6.64 5.75 -4.57
CA ILE A 115 -7.82 5.61 -3.73
C ILE A 115 -7.63 4.37 -2.89
N THR A 116 -7.40 4.53 -1.60
CA THR A 116 -7.22 3.43 -0.64
C THR A 116 -8.44 3.21 0.24
N ASP A 117 -9.18 4.27 0.59
CA ASP A 117 -10.51 4.20 1.20
C ASP A 117 -11.22 5.58 1.17
N PRO A 118 -12.28 5.79 0.38
CA PRO A 118 -12.98 7.07 0.40
C PRO A 118 -14.29 7.06 1.21
N ASP A 119 -14.92 5.91 1.52
CA ASP A 119 -16.25 5.84 2.19
C ASP A 119 -16.72 4.37 2.49
N GLY A 120 -15.83 3.41 2.74
CA GLY A 120 -16.24 2.07 3.21
C GLY A 120 -16.90 1.14 2.18
N SER A 121 -16.64 1.34 0.88
CA SER A 121 -17.11 0.44 -0.20
C SER A 121 -15.99 -0.20 -1.04
N ASP A 122 -14.85 -0.50 -0.41
CA ASP A 122 -13.87 -1.50 -0.89
C ASP A 122 -12.88 -0.98 -1.95
N LYS A 123 -11.75 -0.37 -1.54
CA LYS A 123 -10.75 0.21 -2.48
C LYS A 123 -9.25 -0.02 -2.18
N GLY A 124 -8.91 -1.06 -1.43
CA GLY A 124 -7.54 -1.60 -1.39
C GLY A 124 -7.59 -3.07 -1.00
N LYS A 125 -7.03 -3.96 -1.82
CA LYS A 125 -7.11 -5.41 -1.57
C LYS A 125 -5.74 -6.04 -1.70
N VAL A 126 -5.39 -6.90 -0.76
CA VAL A 126 -4.24 -7.79 -0.87
C VAL A 126 -4.76 -9.21 -1.05
N SER A 127 -4.37 -9.85 -2.16
CA SER A 127 -4.60 -11.27 -2.41
C SER A 127 -3.33 -12.03 -2.08
N VAL A 128 -3.46 -13.17 -1.40
CA VAL A 128 -2.33 -14.02 -1.00
C VAL A 128 -2.63 -15.44 -1.43
N ASP A 129 -1.72 -16.04 -2.20
CA ASP A 129 -1.78 -17.42 -2.64
C ASP A 129 -0.68 -18.23 -1.93
N PHE A 130 -1.05 -19.43 -1.46
CA PHE A 130 -0.23 -20.34 -0.68
C PHE A 130 0.32 -21.49 -1.53
#